data_AF-A0A3D9DSP6-F1
#
_entry.id   AF-A0A3D9DSP6-F1
#
_cell.length_a   1.000
_cell.length_b   1.000
_cell.length_c   1.000
_cell.angle_alpha   90.00
_cell.angle_beta   90.00
_cell.angle_gamma   90.00
#
_symmetry.space_group_name_H-M   'P 1'
#
loop_
_entity.id
_entity.type
_entity.pdbx_description
1 polymer ?
#
loop_
_entity_poly.entity_id
_entity_poly.type
_entity_poly.pdbx_seq_one_letter_code
_entity_poly.pdbx_strand_id
1 'polypeptide(L)'
;MPRSSEDSLRFRLRATAFFALFNLILAWLLSLRYLPMIDMPPEALGIVWLVCAWLGAFGTLAVAIWLLPALLSLFLKRRLLIWPCAVLGTLGLGALWMDTQLFASTGDHLVDLSGDDKPTLSTIQWAITGGGMVLIALVELWLSWRIMARARRIPFPVWSLVLLMPVLLMASVGIDIATDTDQTAALHSQDADRQALMGEPATPVPEAREAATQRDQNGGPAIDDSVDPTERDTTALPDDDTEARP
;
A
#
# COMPACT_ATOMS: atom_id res chain seq x y z
N MET A 1 38.31 7.44 -33.36
CA MET A 1 38.31 8.25 -32.13
C MET A 1 37.08 7.90 -31.30
N PRO A 2 37.17 7.23 -30.14
CA PRO A 2 35.99 6.98 -29.32
C PRO A 2 35.72 8.20 -28.42
N ARG A 3 34.56 8.84 -28.59
CA ARG A 3 34.03 9.83 -27.63
C ARG A 3 33.60 9.09 -26.36
N SER A 4 34.49 8.99 -25.38
CA SER A 4 34.24 8.36 -24.08
C SER A 4 33.44 9.22 -23.09
N SER A 5 32.99 10.42 -23.48
CA SER A 5 32.26 11.33 -22.60
C SER A 5 30.72 11.15 -22.59
N GLU A 6 30.16 10.29 -23.44
CA GLU A 6 28.70 10.14 -23.60
C GLU A 6 28.07 9.02 -22.74
N ASP A 7 28.86 8.19 -22.06
CA ASP A 7 28.39 7.09 -21.19
C ASP A 7 28.81 7.29 -19.72
N SER A 8 28.59 8.50 -19.21
CA SER A 8 28.79 8.80 -17.79
C SER A 8 27.72 8.12 -16.93
N LEU A 9 28.10 7.61 -15.77
CA LEU A 9 27.17 7.08 -14.76
C LEU A 9 26.04 8.06 -14.43
N ARG A 10 26.36 9.36 -14.34
CA ARG A 10 25.36 10.43 -14.11
C ARG A 10 24.33 10.49 -15.24
N PHE A 11 24.75 10.24 -16.48
CA PHE A 11 23.84 10.20 -17.61
C PHE A 11 22.94 8.96 -17.56
N ARG A 12 23.51 7.78 -17.24
CA ARG A 12 22.72 6.53 -17.12
C ARG A 12 21.66 6.62 -16.02
N LEU A 13 22.02 7.16 -14.85
CA LEU A 13 21.07 7.40 -13.75
C LEU A 13 19.96 8.37 -14.16
N ARG A 14 20.31 9.49 -14.81
CA ARG A 14 19.30 10.43 -15.33
C ARG A 14 18.41 9.82 -16.39
N ALA A 15 18.94 8.94 -17.24
CA ALA A 15 18.18 8.27 -18.29
C ALA A 15 17.18 7.26 -17.72
N THR A 16 17.60 6.44 -16.74
CA THR A 16 16.70 5.50 -16.06
C THR A 16 15.65 6.25 -15.24
N ALA A 17 16.01 7.36 -14.60
CA ALA A 17 15.08 8.17 -13.82
C ALA A 17 14.05 8.88 -14.73
N PHE A 18 14.50 9.38 -15.88
CA PHE A 18 13.59 9.96 -16.88
C PHE A 18 12.62 8.91 -17.45
N PHE A 19 13.10 7.68 -17.69
CA PHE A 19 12.25 6.56 -18.08
C PHE A 19 11.19 6.27 -17.01
N ALA A 20 11.58 6.19 -15.73
CA ALA A 20 10.64 5.97 -14.64
C ALA A 20 9.59 7.09 -14.50
N LEU A 21 10.00 8.36 -14.66
CA LEU A 21 9.05 9.49 -14.65
C LEU A 21 8.05 9.43 -15.81
N PHE A 22 8.46 8.93 -16.97
CA PHE A 22 7.53 8.73 -18.09
C PHE A 22 6.53 7.61 -17.77
N ASN A 23 7.00 6.50 -17.20
CA ASN A 23 6.13 5.40 -16.77
C ASN A 23 5.20 5.81 -15.64
N LEU A 24 5.61 6.73 -14.78
CA LEU A 24 4.75 7.32 -13.76
C LEU A 24 3.56 8.05 -14.38
N ILE A 25 3.75 8.80 -15.47
CA ILE A 25 2.65 9.45 -16.18
C ILE A 25 1.67 8.39 -16.72
N LEU A 26 2.18 7.30 -17.30
CA LEU A 26 1.35 6.20 -17.77
C LEU A 26 0.59 5.51 -16.63
N ALA A 27 1.25 5.33 -15.47
CA ALA A 27 0.63 4.75 -14.29
C ALA A 27 -0.49 5.64 -13.73
N TRP A 28 -0.29 6.97 -13.71
CA TRP A 28 -1.35 7.91 -13.40
C TRP A 28 -2.51 7.77 -14.38
N LEU A 29 -2.27 7.78 -15.70
CA LEU A 29 -3.35 7.61 -16.68
C LEU A 29 -4.12 6.30 -16.52
N LEU A 30 -3.44 5.19 -16.21
CA LEU A 30 -4.10 3.91 -15.95
C LEU A 30 -4.92 3.95 -14.66
N SER A 31 -4.37 4.52 -13.59
CA SER A 31 -5.03 4.60 -12.29
C SER A 31 -6.20 5.58 -12.24
N LEU A 32 -6.34 6.50 -13.21
CA LEU A 32 -7.57 7.28 -13.36
C LEU A 32 -8.81 6.38 -13.51
N ARG A 33 -8.63 5.12 -13.92
CA ARG A 33 -9.70 4.12 -13.96
C ARG A 33 -10.29 3.78 -12.59
N TYR A 34 -9.57 4.00 -11.49
CA TYR A 34 -10.10 3.82 -10.13
C TYR A 34 -10.97 4.98 -9.67
N LEU A 35 -10.78 6.21 -10.19
CA LEU A 35 -11.49 7.41 -9.70
C LEU A 35 -13.01 7.29 -9.68
N PRO A 36 -13.68 6.74 -10.72
CA PRO A 36 -15.14 6.60 -10.70
C PRO A 36 -15.67 5.60 -9.66
N MET A 37 -14.78 4.80 -9.06
CA MET A 37 -15.11 3.74 -8.11
C MET A 37 -14.85 4.17 -6.65
N ILE A 38 -14.27 5.35 -6.45
CA ILE A 38 -13.98 5.92 -5.14
C ILE A 38 -15.07 6.93 -4.79
N ASP A 39 -15.56 6.88 -3.56
CA ASP A 39 -16.45 7.92 -3.04
C ASP A 39 -15.67 9.25 -2.91
N MET A 40 -15.98 10.20 -3.78
CA MET A 40 -15.26 11.47 -3.84
C MET A 40 -15.58 12.32 -2.61
N PRO A 41 -14.57 12.75 -1.82
CA PRO A 41 -14.81 13.59 -0.67
C PRO A 41 -15.37 14.95 -1.12
N PRO A 42 -16.45 15.44 -0.51
CA PRO A 42 -17.05 16.72 -0.87
C PRO A 42 -16.23 17.92 -0.38
N GLU A 43 -15.36 17.73 0.61
CA GLU A 43 -14.54 18.80 1.18
C GLU A 43 -13.31 19.11 0.32
N ALA A 44 -12.97 20.41 0.21
CA ALA A 44 -11.77 20.85 -0.50
C ALA A 44 -10.48 20.21 0.06
N LEU A 45 -10.40 20.02 1.39
CA LEU A 45 -9.26 19.37 2.03
C LEU A 45 -9.18 17.88 1.66
N GLY A 46 -10.33 17.19 1.58
CA GLY A 46 -10.40 15.80 1.14
C GLY A 46 -9.97 15.62 -0.31
N ILE A 47 -10.30 16.57 -1.20
CA ILE A 47 -9.81 16.56 -2.59
C ILE A 47 -8.29 16.74 -2.64
N VAL A 48 -7.74 17.68 -1.84
CA VAL A 48 -6.28 17.89 -1.76
C VAL A 48 -5.58 16.63 -1.24
N TRP A 49 -6.11 16.02 -0.17
CA TRP A 49 -5.64 14.74 0.35
C TRP A 49 -5.65 13.67 -0.74
N LEU A 50 -6.77 13.50 -1.46
CA LEU A 50 -6.91 12.48 -2.50
C LEU A 50 -5.88 12.67 -3.63
N VAL A 51 -5.68 13.91 -4.08
CA VAL A 51 -4.69 14.22 -5.12
C VAL A 51 -3.27 13.96 -4.61
N CYS A 52 -2.95 14.36 -3.38
CA CYS A 52 -1.64 14.12 -2.77
C CYS A 52 -1.37 12.63 -2.55
N ALA A 53 -2.37 11.88 -2.05
CA ALA A 53 -2.32 10.44 -1.84
C ALA A 53 -2.07 9.73 -3.16
N TRP A 54 -2.85 10.07 -4.18
CA TRP A 54 -2.77 9.44 -5.49
C TRP A 54 -1.44 9.75 -6.20
N LEU A 55 -1.04 11.02 -6.28
CA LEU A 55 0.24 11.40 -6.89
C LEU A 55 1.42 10.82 -6.11
N GLY A 56 1.36 10.90 -4.78
CA GLY A 56 2.42 10.47 -3.87
C GLY A 56 2.60 8.96 -3.81
N ALA A 57 1.51 8.17 -3.79
CA ALA A 57 1.57 6.72 -3.71
C ALA A 57 2.16 6.11 -4.99
N PHE A 58 1.58 6.42 -6.15
CA PHE A 58 2.11 5.96 -7.44
C PHE A 58 3.50 6.54 -7.72
N GLY A 59 3.73 7.79 -7.34
CA GLY A 59 5.04 8.44 -7.44
C GLY A 59 6.12 7.71 -6.64
N THR A 60 5.86 7.45 -5.36
CA THR A 60 6.78 6.74 -4.47
C THR A 60 7.01 5.32 -4.94
N LEU A 61 5.96 4.63 -5.40
CA LEU A 61 6.06 3.27 -5.95
C LEU A 61 6.95 3.25 -7.20
N ALA A 62 6.75 4.20 -8.13
CA ALA A 62 7.58 4.33 -9.33
C ALA A 62 9.05 4.63 -8.98
N VAL A 63 9.30 5.48 -7.97
CA VAL A 63 10.65 5.77 -7.47
C VAL A 63 11.29 4.53 -6.84
N ALA A 64 10.53 3.76 -6.04
CA ALA A 64 11.01 2.53 -5.43
C ALA A 64 11.39 1.48 -6.50
N ILE A 65 10.52 1.27 -7.49
CA ILE A 65 10.80 0.37 -8.63
C ILE A 65 12.00 0.87 -9.44
N TRP A 66 12.14 2.19 -9.62
CA TRP A 66 13.27 2.79 -10.33
C TRP A 66 14.64 2.54 -9.67
N LEU A 67 14.70 2.27 -8.37
CA LEU A 67 15.97 1.93 -7.72
C LEU A 67 16.62 0.68 -8.33
N LEU A 68 15.83 -0.27 -8.86
CA LEU A 68 16.35 -1.48 -9.52
C LEU A 68 17.16 -1.13 -10.79
N PRO A 69 16.61 -0.47 -11.82
CA PRO A 69 17.39 -0.07 -13.00
C PRO A 69 18.47 0.96 -12.65
N ALA A 70 18.29 1.79 -11.63
CA ALA A 70 19.33 2.69 -11.13
C ALA A 70 20.54 1.91 -10.61
N LEU A 71 20.31 0.87 -9.81
CA LEU A 71 21.34 -0.03 -9.31
C LEU A 71 22.03 -0.79 -10.45
N LEU A 72 21.24 -1.34 -11.39
CA LEU A 72 21.80 -2.00 -12.59
C LEU A 72 22.67 -1.04 -13.41
N SER A 73 22.36 0.25 -13.43
CA SER A 73 23.13 1.25 -14.16
C SER A 73 24.54 1.49 -13.59
N LEU A 74 24.83 1.02 -12.38
CA LEU A 74 26.17 1.03 -11.82
C LEU A 74 27.07 0.00 -12.52
N PHE A 75 26.51 -1.15 -12.90
CA PHE A 75 27.24 -2.29 -13.44
C PHE A 75 27.11 -2.45 -14.96
N LEU A 76 25.96 -2.09 -15.53
CA LEU A 76 25.65 -2.32 -16.94
C LEU A 76 25.97 -1.11 -17.82
N LYS A 77 26.33 -1.41 -19.08
CA LYS A 77 26.45 -0.40 -20.14
C LYS A 77 25.07 0.13 -20.53
N ARG A 78 25.04 1.36 -21.03
CA ARG A 78 23.82 2.04 -21.47
C ARG A 78 22.91 1.20 -22.39
N ARG A 79 23.47 0.47 -23.35
CA ARG A 79 22.68 -0.34 -24.30
C ARG A 79 22.10 -1.61 -23.66
N LEU A 80 22.74 -2.14 -22.61
CA LEU A 80 22.25 -3.31 -21.88
C LEU A 80 21.11 -2.96 -20.93
N LEU A 81 20.98 -1.69 -20.53
CA LEU A 81 19.86 -1.20 -19.72
C LEU A 81 18.52 -1.20 -20.46
N ILE A 82 18.51 -1.38 -21.79
CA ILE A 82 17.27 -1.36 -22.58
C ILE A 82 16.31 -2.46 -22.11
N TRP A 83 16.81 -3.68 -22.00
CA TRP A 83 16.03 -4.86 -21.62
C TRP A 83 15.48 -4.80 -20.19
N PRO A 84 16.30 -4.57 -19.13
CA PRO A 84 15.77 -4.52 -17.77
C PRO A 84 14.78 -3.38 -17.59
N CYS A 85 15.01 -2.20 -18.19
CA CYS A 85 14.02 -1.12 -18.16
C CYS A 85 12.70 -1.52 -18.83
N ALA A 86 12.76 -2.09 -20.04
CA ALA A 86 11.56 -2.52 -20.74
C ALA A 86 10.79 -3.61 -19.99
N VAL A 87 11.48 -4.61 -19.45
CA VAL A 87 10.88 -5.70 -18.67
C VAL A 87 10.25 -5.15 -17.39
N LEU A 88 10.98 -4.34 -16.61
CA LEU A 88 10.44 -3.78 -15.36
C LEU A 88 9.28 -2.81 -15.62
N GLY A 89 9.36 -1.98 -16.66
CA GLY A 89 8.25 -1.12 -17.06
C GLY A 89 7.01 -1.91 -17.48
N THR A 90 7.21 -2.99 -18.25
CA THR A 90 6.12 -3.87 -18.69
C THR A 90 5.50 -4.59 -17.50
N LEU A 91 6.30 -5.11 -16.57
CA LEU A 91 5.79 -5.77 -15.37
C LEU A 91 5.04 -4.79 -14.47
N GLY A 92 5.57 -3.58 -14.27
CA GLY A 92 4.93 -2.55 -13.45
C GLY A 92 3.59 -2.08 -14.01
N LEU A 93 3.58 -1.60 -15.26
CA LEU A 93 2.35 -1.15 -15.92
C LEU A 93 1.40 -2.31 -16.25
N GLY A 94 1.94 -3.49 -16.55
CA GLY A 94 1.16 -4.70 -16.80
C GLY A 94 0.45 -5.20 -15.54
N ALA A 95 1.11 -5.17 -14.39
CA ALA A 95 0.49 -5.47 -13.11
C ALA A 95 -0.62 -4.46 -12.79
N LEU A 96 -0.36 -3.15 -12.99
CA LEU A 96 -1.38 -2.12 -12.80
C LEU A 96 -2.56 -2.26 -13.77
N TRP A 97 -2.29 -2.56 -15.03
CA TRP A 97 -3.33 -2.83 -16.03
C TRP A 97 -4.20 -4.02 -15.61
N MET A 98 -3.57 -5.12 -15.21
CA MET A 98 -4.27 -6.31 -14.73
C MET A 98 -5.11 -6.00 -13.49
N ASP A 99 -4.55 -5.26 -12.52
CA ASP A 99 -5.26 -4.85 -11.31
C ASP A 99 -6.51 -4.03 -11.64
N THR A 100 -6.40 -3.03 -12.52
CA THR A 100 -7.56 -2.21 -12.91
C THR A 100 -8.65 -2.99 -13.64
N GLN A 101 -8.29 -4.08 -14.33
CA GLN A 101 -9.23 -4.95 -15.03
C GLN A 101 -9.94 -5.90 -14.05
N LEU A 102 -9.20 -6.42 -13.09
CA LEU A 102 -9.70 -7.28 -12.03
C LEU A 102 -10.62 -6.51 -11.09
N PHE A 103 -10.17 -5.35 -10.60
CA PHE A 103 -10.94 -4.47 -9.74
C PHE A 103 -12.27 -4.05 -10.39
N ALA A 104 -12.27 -3.75 -11.69
CA ALA A 104 -13.50 -3.44 -12.43
C ALA A 104 -14.47 -4.65 -12.55
N SER A 105 -13.99 -5.88 -12.36
CA SER A 105 -14.77 -7.11 -12.51
C SER A 105 -15.25 -7.70 -11.18
N THR A 106 -14.44 -7.63 -10.13
CA THR A 106 -14.74 -8.23 -8.81
C THR A 106 -14.90 -7.21 -7.69
N GLY A 107 -14.41 -5.98 -7.86
CA GLY A 107 -14.30 -5.00 -6.78
C GLY A 107 -13.08 -5.19 -5.88
N ASP A 108 -12.28 -6.23 -6.12
CA ASP A 108 -11.09 -6.56 -5.32
C ASP A 108 -9.80 -6.25 -6.07
N HIS A 109 -8.78 -5.83 -5.32
CA HIS A 109 -7.43 -5.65 -5.85
C HIS A 109 -6.72 -7.00 -6.03
N LEU A 110 -5.72 -7.04 -6.91
CA LEU A 110 -4.92 -8.23 -7.20
C LEU A 110 -4.22 -8.79 -5.96
N VAL A 111 -3.87 -7.92 -5.01
CA VAL A 111 -3.22 -8.33 -3.75
C VAL A 111 -4.17 -9.05 -2.80
N ASP A 112 -5.47 -8.79 -2.90
CA ASP A 112 -6.52 -9.33 -2.02
C ASP A 112 -7.16 -10.62 -2.56
N LEU A 113 -6.66 -11.12 -3.71
CA LEU A 113 -7.16 -12.30 -4.41
C LEU A 113 -6.78 -13.63 -3.72
N SER A 114 -6.99 -13.70 -2.41
CA SER A 114 -6.77 -14.88 -1.56
C SER A 114 -8.04 -15.72 -1.33
N GLY A 115 -9.20 -15.23 -1.75
CA GLY A 115 -10.49 -15.93 -1.62
C GLY A 115 -10.65 -17.12 -2.58
N ASP A 116 -11.55 -18.04 -2.23
CA ASP A 116 -11.90 -19.22 -3.04
C ASP A 116 -12.59 -18.85 -4.37
N ASP A 117 -13.17 -17.65 -4.45
CA ASP A 117 -13.85 -17.14 -5.63
C ASP A 117 -12.86 -16.59 -6.66
N LYS A 118 -12.46 -17.46 -7.59
CA LYS A 118 -11.59 -17.06 -8.70
C LYS A 118 -12.37 -16.23 -9.71
N PRO A 119 -11.88 -15.04 -10.08
CA PRO A 119 -12.51 -14.19 -11.09
C PRO A 119 -12.60 -14.92 -12.43
N THR A 120 -13.81 -15.17 -12.93
CA THR A 120 -14.01 -15.71 -14.27
C THR A 120 -14.07 -14.57 -15.29
N LEU A 121 -12.92 -14.24 -15.87
CA LEU A 121 -12.86 -13.29 -16.98
C LEU A 121 -13.41 -13.94 -18.27
N SER A 122 -14.27 -13.23 -18.98
CA SER A 122 -14.77 -13.62 -20.31
C SER A 122 -13.64 -13.65 -21.35
N THR A 123 -13.84 -14.38 -22.46
CA THR A 123 -12.87 -14.45 -23.57
C THR A 123 -12.50 -13.07 -24.12
N ILE A 124 -13.47 -12.14 -24.19
CA ILE A 124 -13.25 -10.77 -24.65
C ILE A 124 -12.38 -10.01 -23.64
N GLN A 125 -12.61 -10.17 -22.33
CA GLN A 125 -11.77 -9.56 -21.30
C GLN A 125 -10.34 -10.09 -21.36
N TRP A 126 -10.14 -11.39 -21.56
CA TRP A 126 -8.80 -11.95 -21.78
C TRP A 126 -8.12 -11.38 -23.03
N ALA A 127 -8.86 -11.21 -24.13
CA ALA A 127 -8.33 -10.60 -25.35
C ALA A 127 -7.94 -9.12 -25.15
N ILE A 128 -8.77 -8.34 -24.45
CA ILE A 128 -8.48 -6.94 -24.10
C ILE A 128 -7.27 -6.86 -23.17
N THR A 129 -7.25 -7.68 -22.13
CA THR A 129 -6.17 -7.70 -21.13
C THR A 129 -4.84 -8.10 -21.79
N GLY A 130 -4.84 -9.18 -22.57
CA GLY A 130 -3.66 -9.64 -23.31
C GLY A 130 -3.20 -8.65 -24.38
N GLY A 131 -4.13 -8.06 -25.13
CA GLY A 131 -3.83 -7.01 -26.11
C GLY A 131 -3.21 -5.77 -25.48
N GLY A 132 -3.76 -5.33 -24.34
CA GLY A 132 -3.20 -4.23 -23.54
C GLY A 132 -1.79 -4.53 -23.03
N MET A 133 -1.55 -5.75 -22.52
CA MET A 133 -0.23 -6.19 -22.06
C MET A 133 0.81 -6.17 -23.19
N VAL A 134 0.45 -6.64 -24.39
CA VAL A 134 1.32 -6.60 -25.57
C VAL A 134 1.60 -5.15 -25.99
N LEU A 135 0.57 -4.29 -26.00
CA LEU A 135 0.74 -2.88 -26.32
C LEU A 135 1.70 -2.18 -25.34
N ILE A 136 1.52 -2.41 -24.03
CA ILE A 136 2.42 -1.91 -22.98
C ILE A 136 3.84 -2.39 -23.25
N ALA A 137 4.04 -3.68 -23.49
CA ALA A 137 5.38 -4.23 -23.75
C ALA A 137 6.07 -3.57 -24.96
N LEU A 138 5.33 -3.31 -26.04
CA LEU A 138 5.85 -2.62 -27.22
C LEU A 138 6.19 -1.16 -26.94
N VAL A 139 5.34 -0.45 -26.19
CA VAL A 139 5.57 0.94 -25.78
C VAL A 139 6.80 1.03 -24.88
N GLU A 140 6.92 0.17 -23.88
CA GLU A 140 8.04 0.12 -22.94
C GLU A 140 9.36 -0.20 -23.65
N LEU A 141 9.35 -1.17 -24.57
CA LEU A 141 10.52 -1.50 -25.39
C LEU A 141 10.93 -0.33 -26.29
N TRP A 142 9.96 0.31 -26.95
CA TRP A 142 10.21 1.48 -27.79
C TRP A 142 10.76 2.65 -26.98
N LEU A 143 10.17 2.94 -25.83
CA LEU A 143 10.56 4.04 -24.94
C LEU A 143 11.97 3.82 -24.39
N SER A 144 12.23 2.61 -23.90
CA SER A 144 13.53 2.20 -23.38
C SER A 144 14.61 2.31 -24.45
N TRP A 145 14.35 1.80 -25.66
CA TRP A 145 15.24 1.97 -26.82
C TRP A 145 15.42 3.44 -27.19
N ARG A 146 14.35 4.24 -27.23
CA ARG A 146 14.40 5.66 -27.62
C ARG A 146 15.24 6.49 -26.65
N ILE A 147 15.17 6.22 -25.36
CA ILE A 147 15.95 6.92 -24.33
C ILE A 147 17.39 6.38 -24.34
N MET A 148 17.57 5.07 -24.20
CA MET A 148 18.89 4.46 -23.99
C MET A 148 19.70 4.30 -25.27
N ALA A 149 19.13 4.26 -26.47
CA ALA A 149 19.89 4.20 -27.72
C ALA A 149 20.06 5.57 -28.40
N ARG A 150 19.10 6.50 -28.23
CA ARG A 150 19.03 7.74 -29.03
C ARG A 150 19.25 9.03 -28.22
N ALA A 151 18.93 9.07 -26.93
CA ALA A 151 19.05 10.32 -26.17
C ALA A 151 20.53 10.74 -26.00
N ARG A 152 20.89 11.98 -26.29
CA ARG A 152 22.28 12.46 -26.07
C ARG A 152 22.40 13.32 -24.82
N ARG A 153 21.31 14.00 -24.42
CA ARG A 153 21.19 14.82 -23.21
C ARG A 153 19.74 14.81 -22.74
N ILE A 154 19.55 14.91 -21.42
CA ILE A 154 18.24 15.07 -20.79
C ILE A 154 18.33 16.37 -19.99
N PRO A 155 17.78 17.50 -20.48
CA PRO A 155 17.84 18.79 -19.79
C PRO A 155 16.86 18.88 -18.61
N PHE A 156 16.00 17.87 -18.43
CA PHE A 156 14.92 17.86 -17.46
C PHE A 156 15.42 17.77 -16.00
N PRO A 157 14.78 18.45 -15.03
CA PRO A 157 15.15 18.43 -13.61
C PRO A 157 14.65 17.15 -12.91
N VAL A 158 15.13 16.00 -13.38
CA VAL A 158 14.65 14.67 -12.97
C VAL A 158 14.68 14.47 -11.45
N TRP A 159 15.74 14.93 -10.79
CA TRP A 159 15.93 14.76 -9.34
C TRP A 159 14.88 15.50 -8.50
N SER A 160 14.46 16.70 -8.93
CA SER A 160 13.44 17.45 -8.21
C SER A 160 12.10 16.72 -8.23
N LEU A 161 11.76 16.11 -9.37
CA LEU A 161 10.52 15.34 -9.50
C LEU A 161 10.57 14.03 -8.74
N VAL A 162 11.70 13.31 -8.78
CA VAL A 162 11.89 12.08 -8.00
C VAL A 162 11.74 12.35 -6.50
N LEU A 163 12.31 13.45 -6.00
CA LEU A 163 12.19 13.83 -4.58
C LEU A 163 10.81 14.38 -4.22
N LEU A 164 10.10 15.00 -5.17
CA LEU A 164 8.75 15.50 -4.93
C LEU A 164 7.75 14.39 -4.62
N MET A 165 7.91 13.21 -5.22
CA MET A 165 6.97 12.09 -5.05
C MET A 165 6.80 11.61 -3.60
N PRO A 166 7.86 11.25 -2.86
CA PRO A 166 7.73 10.88 -1.44
C PRO A 166 7.27 12.06 -0.57
N VAL A 167 7.62 13.30 -0.92
CA VAL A 167 7.13 14.48 -0.19
C VAL A 167 5.61 14.62 -0.32
N LEU A 168 5.05 14.39 -1.52
CA LEU A 168 3.59 14.37 -1.72
C LEU A 168 2.93 13.26 -0.90
N LEU A 169 3.54 12.08 -0.83
CA LEU A 169 3.03 10.98 0.00
C LEU A 169 3.06 11.34 1.49
N MET A 170 4.17 11.91 1.98
CA MET A 170 4.27 12.37 3.37
C MET A 170 3.26 13.48 3.68
N ALA A 171 3.02 14.40 2.74
CA ALA A 171 1.99 15.43 2.89
C ALA A 171 0.59 14.82 3.01
N SER A 172 0.28 13.82 2.19
CA SER A 172 -0.98 13.09 2.28
C SER A 172 -1.18 12.42 3.64
N VAL A 173 -0.17 11.71 4.13
CA VAL A 173 -0.19 11.06 5.45
C VAL A 173 -0.32 12.10 6.57
N GLY A 174 0.33 13.25 6.43
CA GLY A 174 0.21 14.34 7.38
C GLY A 174 -1.21 14.91 7.47
N ILE A 175 -1.90 15.03 6.33
CA ILE A 175 -3.31 15.47 6.32
C ILE A 175 -4.19 14.43 7.00
N ASP A 176 -3.98 13.14 6.69
CA ASP A 176 -4.74 12.02 7.25
C ASP A 176 -4.68 11.99 8.79
N ILE A 177 -3.46 12.09 9.34
CA ILE A 177 -3.24 12.14 10.78
C ILE A 177 -3.91 13.35 11.41
N ALA A 178 -3.82 14.53 10.78
CA ALA A 178 -4.43 15.75 11.30
C ALA A 178 -5.97 15.63 11.35
N THR A 179 -6.58 15.09 10.29
CA THR A 179 -8.03 14.90 10.25
C THR A 179 -8.53 13.88 11.27
N ASP A 180 -7.75 12.81 11.51
CA ASP A 180 -8.08 11.80 12.52
C ASP A 180 -7.98 12.38 13.94
N THR A 181 -6.98 13.26 14.19
CA THR A 181 -6.89 13.97 15.48
C THR A 181 -8.06 14.92 15.73
N ASP A 182 -8.56 15.59 14.69
CA ASP A 182 -9.73 16.47 14.81
C ASP A 182 -11.02 15.67 15.06
N GLN A 183 -11.18 14.53 14.39
CA GLN A 183 -12.33 13.64 14.58
C GLN A 183 -12.35 13.00 15.96
N THR A 184 -11.21 12.50 16.43
CA THR A 184 -11.08 11.94 17.79
C THR A 184 -11.36 12.99 18.87
N ALA A 185 -10.87 14.22 18.70
CA ALA A 185 -11.19 15.33 19.61
C ALA A 185 -12.70 15.66 19.63
N ALA A 186 -13.35 15.65 18.46
CA ALA A 186 -14.79 15.88 18.36
C ALA A 186 -15.61 14.80 19.07
N LEU A 187 -15.25 13.53 18.91
CA LEU A 187 -15.91 12.42 19.62
C LEU A 187 -15.82 12.56 21.14
N HIS A 188 -14.64 12.91 21.66
CA HIS A 188 -14.45 13.14 23.10
C HIS A 188 -15.27 14.31 23.64
N SER A 189 -15.42 15.40 22.86
CA SER A 189 -16.31 16.51 23.25
C SER A 189 -17.78 16.09 23.30
N GLN A 190 -18.22 15.26 22.35
CA GLN A 190 -19.60 14.76 22.30
C GLN A 190 -19.92 13.80 23.46
N ASP A 191 -18.96 12.98 23.88
CA ASP A 191 -19.10 12.10 25.05
C ASP A 191 -19.18 12.89 26.35
N ALA A 192 -18.37 13.95 26.49
CA ALA A 192 -18.45 14.85 27.65
C ALA A 192 -19.81 15.55 27.74
N ASP A 193 -20.36 16.02 26.61
CA ASP A 193 -21.69 16.64 26.56
C ASP A 193 -22.81 15.62 26.86
N ARG A 194 -22.70 14.39 26.34
CA ARG A 194 -23.63 13.29 26.66
C ARG A 194 -23.60 12.94 28.14
N GLN A 195 -22.42 12.91 28.74
CA GLN A 195 -22.25 12.59 30.15
C GLN A 195 -22.74 13.71 31.06
N ALA A 196 -22.60 14.98 30.64
CA ALA A 196 -23.23 16.12 31.30
C ALA A 196 -24.76 16.07 31.20
N LEU A 197 -25.32 15.59 30.07
CA LEU A 197 -26.78 15.41 29.90
C LEU A 197 -27.35 14.24 30.72
N MET A 198 -26.58 13.17 30.94
CA MET A 198 -27.00 12.01 31.75
C MET A 198 -26.95 12.25 33.26
N GLY A 199 -26.54 13.46 33.69
CA GLY A 199 -26.36 13.79 35.10
C GLY A 199 -25.12 13.11 35.68
N GLU A 200 -24.62 13.63 36.81
CA GLU A 200 -23.52 13.03 37.55
C GLU A 200 -23.73 11.51 37.67
N PRO A 201 -22.72 10.66 37.39
CA PRO A 201 -22.83 9.24 37.67
C PRO A 201 -23.22 9.11 39.13
N ALA A 202 -24.33 8.40 39.39
CA ALA A 202 -24.86 8.20 40.73
C ALA A 202 -23.69 7.93 41.66
N THR A 203 -23.46 8.85 42.60
CA THR A 203 -22.43 8.68 43.63
C THR A 203 -22.57 7.26 44.16
N PRO A 204 -21.47 6.49 44.28
CA PRO A 204 -21.56 5.09 44.63
C PRO A 204 -22.40 5.00 45.90
N VAL A 205 -23.55 4.33 45.77
CA VAL A 205 -24.53 4.17 46.84
C VAL A 205 -23.75 3.75 48.09
N PRO A 206 -23.97 4.35 49.27
CA PRO A 206 -23.22 4.05 50.49
C PRO A 206 -23.08 2.53 50.76
N GLU A 207 -24.08 1.77 50.34
CA GLU A 207 -24.14 0.31 50.34
C GLU A 207 -22.96 -0.38 49.62
N ALA A 208 -22.43 0.18 48.53
CA ALA A 208 -21.28 -0.37 47.81
C ALA A 208 -19.96 -0.15 48.56
N ARG A 209 -19.84 0.95 49.32
CA ARG A 209 -18.69 1.16 50.22
C ARG A 209 -18.78 0.24 51.44
N GLU A 210 -19.97 0.02 51.97
CA GLU A 210 -20.19 -0.93 53.07
C GLU A 210 -19.92 -2.38 52.64
N ALA A 211 -20.35 -2.79 51.43
CA ALA A 211 -20.07 -4.11 50.88
C ALA A 211 -18.57 -4.37 50.62
N ALA A 212 -17.83 -3.34 50.17
CA ALA A 212 -16.38 -3.44 50.02
C ALA A 212 -15.65 -3.55 51.38
N THR A 213 -16.15 -2.82 52.39
CA THR A 213 -15.58 -2.87 53.75
C THR A 213 -15.90 -4.18 54.47
N GLN A 214 -17.08 -4.77 54.23
CA GLN A 214 -17.44 -6.11 54.73
C GLN A 214 -16.62 -7.23 54.08
N ARG A 215 -16.25 -7.09 52.80
CA ARG A 215 -15.42 -8.07 52.11
C ARG A 215 -13.99 -8.13 52.65
N ASP A 216 -13.46 -7.00 53.08
CA ASP A 216 -12.11 -6.88 53.67
C ASP A 216 -12.07 -7.41 55.12
N GLN A 217 -13.19 -7.34 55.85
CA GLN A 217 -13.30 -7.85 57.22
C GLN A 217 -13.56 -9.36 57.32
N ASN A 218 -14.12 -9.99 56.28
CA ASN A 218 -14.51 -11.40 56.32
C ASN A 218 -13.43 -12.40 55.88
N GLY A 219 -12.18 -11.97 55.69
CA GLY A 219 -11.03 -12.87 55.52
C GLY A 219 -11.28 -13.97 54.47
N GLY A 220 -11.80 -13.60 53.30
CA GLY A 220 -12.02 -14.53 52.20
C GLY A 220 -10.72 -15.26 51.85
N PRO A 221 -10.79 -16.52 51.36
CA PRO A 221 -9.61 -17.33 51.13
C PRO A 221 -8.65 -16.59 50.21
N ALA A 222 -7.40 -16.43 50.67
CA ALA A 222 -6.33 -15.87 49.86
C ALA A 222 -6.25 -16.69 48.58
N ILE A 223 -6.53 -16.04 47.44
CA ILE A 223 -6.23 -16.62 46.14
C ILE A 223 -4.71 -16.66 46.07
N ASP A 224 -4.16 -17.87 46.08
CA ASP A 224 -2.75 -18.11 45.89
C ASP A 224 -2.41 -17.86 44.43
N ASP A 225 -1.95 -16.64 44.13
CA ASP A 225 -1.55 -16.20 42.78
C ASP A 225 -0.24 -16.87 42.30
N SER A 226 0.28 -17.89 42.99
CA SER A 226 1.48 -18.63 42.58
C SER A 226 1.22 -19.73 41.52
N VAL A 227 -0.03 -19.94 41.10
CA VAL A 227 -0.37 -20.89 40.04
C VAL A 227 -0.35 -20.20 38.67
N ASP A 228 0.70 -20.47 37.91
CA ASP A 228 0.85 -20.05 36.52
C ASP A 228 -0.23 -20.71 35.63
N PRO A 229 -1.10 -19.94 34.94
CA PRO A 229 -2.18 -20.48 34.13
C PRO A 229 -1.72 -21.19 32.84
N THR A 230 -0.41 -21.29 32.58
CA THR A 230 0.14 -21.95 31.38
C THR A 230 0.47 -23.43 31.56
N GLU A 231 0.46 -23.97 32.78
CA GLU A 231 0.63 -25.42 33.00
C GLU A 231 -0.70 -26.16 32.78
N ARG A 232 -0.99 -26.45 31.51
CA ARG A 232 -2.07 -27.35 31.12
C ARG A 232 -1.62 -28.80 31.35
N ASP A 233 -2.15 -29.43 32.40
CA ASP A 233 -1.95 -30.85 32.71
C ASP A 233 -2.42 -31.72 31.52
N THR A 234 -1.48 -32.44 30.90
CA THR A 234 -1.69 -33.26 29.69
C THR A 234 -1.76 -34.75 30.00
N THR A 235 -1.87 -35.14 31.27
CA THR A 235 -1.74 -36.56 31.67
C THR A 235 -3.04 -37.37 31.69
N ALA A 236 -4.14 -36.85 31.12
CA ALA A 236 -5.40 -37.58 31.01
C ALA A 236 -5.87 -37.70 29.55
N LEU A 237 -5.19 -38.54 28.75
CA LEU A 237 -5.81 -39.20 27.61
C LEU A 237 -5.85 -40.71 27.89
N PRO A 238 -7.04 -41.35 27.86
CA PRO A 238 -7.12 -42.80 27.81
C PRO A 238 -6.79 -43.29 26.39
N ASP A 239 -5.82 -44.20 26.30
CA ASP A 239 -5.56 -45.03 25.13
C ASP A 239 -6.83 -45.83 24.78
N ASP A 240 -7.34 -45.66 23.55
CA ASP A 240 -8.33 -46.56 22.97
C ASP A 240 -7.69 -47.24 21.75
N ASP A 241 -6.97 -48.32 22.05
CA ASP A 241 -6.61 -49.37 21.12
C ASP A 241 -7.83 -50.26 20.88
N THR A 242 -8.23 -50.44 19.62
CA THR A 242 -8.98 -51.54 18.95
C THR A 242 -10.03 -50.97 17.99
N GLU A 243 -10.29 -51.49 16.79
CA GLU A 243 -10.02 -52.81 16.24
C GLU A 243 -10.09 -52.73 14.71
N ALA A 244 -9.42 -53.69 14.08
CA ALA A 244 -9.36 -53.87 12.65
C ALA A 244 -10.54 -54.73 12.13
N ARG A 245 -10.90 -54.47 10.86
CA ARG A 245 -11.47 -55.41 9.85
C ARG A 245 -12.96 -55.80 9.98
N PRO A 246 -13.55 -56.39 8.91
CA PRO A 246 -13.05 -56.63 7.54
C PRO A 246 -13.72 -55.80 6.43
#